data_AF-A0A7W9BV50-F1
#
_entry.id   AF-A0A7W9BV50-F1
#
_cell.length_a   1.000
_cell.length_b   1.000
_cell.length_c   1.000
_cell.angle_alpha   90.00
_cell.angle_beta   90.00
_cell.angle_gamma   90.00
#
_symmetry.space_group_name_H-M   'P 1'
#
loop_
_entity.id
_entity.type
_entity.pdbx_description
1 polymer ?
#
loop_
_entity_poly.entity_id
_entity_poly.type
_entity_poly.pdbx_seq_one_letter_code
_entity_poly.pdbx_strand_id
1 'polypeptide(L)' 'MTDKTQPTDPAVTARRREIATEHVVFKLLQHVESAHPGLLDSIEASLDHLGDNAHDDTKDDAAVRQIAQRMIDSARSS' A
#
# COMPACT_ATOMS: atom_id res chain seq x y z
N MET A 1 38.81 -5.60 -11.21
CA MET A 1 37.61 -4.74 -11.11
C MET A 1 36.50 -5.61 -10.52
N THR A 2 36.53 -5.81 -9.21
CA THR A 2 35.53 -6.62 -8.51
C THR A 2 34.34 -5.74 -8.23
N ASP A 3 33.26 -5.92 -8.99
CA ASP A 3 31.94 -5.45 -8.62
C ASP A 3 31.53 -6.19 -7.35
N LYS A 4 31.78 -5.56 -6.19
CA LYS A 4 31.21 -6.00 -4.93
C LYS A 4 29.81 -5.43 -4.90
N THR A 5 28.84 -6.20 -5.38
CA THR A 5 27.45 -5.98 -4.97
C THR A 5 27.41 -6.05 -3.44
N GLN A 6 27.42 -4.89 -2.79
CA GLN A 6 27.20 -4.80 -1.35
C GLN A 6 25.83 -5.43 -1.06
N PRO A 7 25.71 -6.34 -0.08
CA PRO A 7 24.40 -6.78 0.37
C PRO A 7 23.63 -5.53 0.78
N THR A 8 22.54 -5.24 0.09
CA THR A 8 21.69 -4.11 0.44
C THR A 8 21.00 -4.47 1.75
N ASP A 9 21.19 -3.63 2.77
CA ASP A 9 20.52 -3.76 4.06
C ASP A 9 19.03 -4.12 3.83
N PRO A 10 18.56 -5.28 4.35
CA PRO A 10 17.19 -5.73 4.16
C PRO A 10 16.15 -4.66 4.54
N ALA A 11 16.41 -3.86 5.58
CA ALA A 11 15.52 -2.78 6.00
C ALA A 11 15.49 -1.65 4.97
N VAL A 12 16.64 -1.29 4.38
CA VAL A 12 16.72 -0.29 3.31
C VAL A 12 16.02 -0.79 2.05
N THR A 13 16.17 -2.07 1.70
CA THR A 13 15.49 -2.67 0.56
C THR A 13 13.97 -2.73 0.77
N ALA A 14 13.51 -3.11 1.97
CA ALA A 14 12.10 -3.13 2.31
C ALA A 14 11.48 -1.74 2.17
N ARG A 15 12.09 -0.71 2.77
CA ARG A 15 11.63 0.68 2.65
C ARG A 15 11.56 1.17 1.19
N ARG A 16 12.56 0.82 0.37
CA ARG A 16 12.57 1.20 -1.06
C ARG A 16 11.46 0.52 -1.85
N ARG A 17 11.20 -0.76 -1.55
CA ARG A 17 10.12 -1.52 -2.17
C ARG A 17 8.77 -0.94 -1.78
N GLU A 18 8.59 -0.61 -0.51
CA GLU A 18 7.38 0.03 0.01
C GLU A 18 7.09 1.34 -0.73
N ILE A 19 8.04 2.28 -0.77
CA ILE A 19 7.90 3.55 -1.49
C ILE A 19 7.58 3.34 -2.98
N ALA A 20 8.26 2.40 -3.64
CA ALA A 20 8.05 2.12 -5.05
C ALA A 20 6.66 1.50 -5.31
N THR A 21 6.24 0.56 -4.48
CA THR A 21 4.92 -0.08 -4.57
C THR A 21 3.81 0.93 -4.32
N GLU A 22 3.93 1.74 -3.26
CA GLU A 22 2.98 2.81 -2.97
C GLU A 22 2.84 3.76 -4.16
N HIS A 23 3.95 4.26 -4.72
CA HIS A 23 3.90 5.18 -5.86
C HIS A 23 3.17 4.59 -7.07
N VAL A 24 3.49 3.35 -7.44
CA VAL A 24 2.89 2.69 -8.60
C VAL A 24 1.41 2.42 -8.38
N VAL A 25 1.03 1.87 -7.22
CA VAL A 25 -0.37 1.60 -6.87
C VAL A 25 -1.16 2.90 -6.82
N PHE A 26 -0.59 3.95 -6.23
CA PHE A 26 -1.24 5.25 -6.16
C PHE A 26 -1.56 5.84 -7.54
N LYS A 27 -0.58 5.83 -8.44
CA LYS A 27 -0.79 6.32 -9.81
C LYS A 27 -1.78 5.47 -10.60
N LEU A 28 -1.81 4.16 -10.33
CA LEU A 28 -2.82 3.28 -10.90
C LEU A 28 -4.22 3.62 -10.39
N LEU A 29 -4.40 3.81 -9.08
CA LEU A 29 -5.69 4.18 -8.49
C LEU A 29 -6.20 5.50 -9.06
N GLN A 30 -5.35 6.53 -9.13
CA GLN A 30 -5.71 7.82 -9.73
C GLN A 30 -6.11 7.67 -11.21
N HIS A 31 -5.34 6.88 -11.97
CA HIS A 31 -5.62 6.66 -13.39
C HIS A 31 -6.96 5.95 -13.61
N VAL A 32 -7.24 4.90 -12.83
CA VAL A 32 -8.49 4.15 -12.96
C VAL A 32 -9.67 4.96 -12.45
N GLU A 33 -9.56 5.68 -11.33
CA GLU A 33 -10.63 6.56 -10.85
C GLU A 33 -10.98 7.65 -11.88
N SER A 34 -9.97 8.22 -12.56
CA SER A 34 -10.18 9.20 -13.63
C SER A 34 -10.90 8.60 -14.85
N ALA A 35 -10.58 7.36 -15.22
CA ALA A 35 -11.21 6.66 -16.33
C ALA A 35 -12.59 6.06 -15.97
N HIS A 36 -12.76 5.67 -14.71
CA HIS A 36 -13.91 4.95 -14.15
C HIS A 36 -14.21 5.47 -12.72
N PRO A 37 -14.92 6.61 -12.61
CA PRO A 37 -15.23 7.21 -11.31
C PRO A 37 -16.00 6.27 -10.39
N GLY A 38 -15.70 6.32 -9.08
CA GLY A 38 -16.32 5.49 -8.05
C GLY A 38 -15.52 4.24 -7.66
N LEU A 39 -14.32 4.04 -8.21
CA LEU A 39 -13.41 2.99 -7.77
C LEU A 39 -13.03 3.22 -6.29
N LEU A 40 -12.64 4.44 -5.93
CA LEU A 40 -12.19 4.73 -4.55
C LEU A 40 -13.30 4.49 -3.52
N ASP A 41 -14.56 4.85 -3.84
CA ASP A 41 -15.72 4.55 -2.99
C ASP A 41 -15.94 3.03 -2.86
N SER A 42 -15.76 2.29 -3.96
CA SER A 42 -15.92 0.83 -3.95
C SER A 42 -14.84 0.14 -3.12
N ILE A 43 -13.60 0.63 -3.16
CA ILE A 43 -12.51 0.13 -2.32
C ILE A 43 -12.77 0.48 -0.85
N GLU A 44 -13.19 1.71 -0.56
CA GLU A 44 -13.51 2.15 0.81
C GLU A 44 -14.62 1.29 1.44
N ALA A 45 -15.68 0.99 0.68
CA ALA A 45 -16.74 0.08 1.13
C ALA A 45 -16.26 -1.35 1.40
N SER A 46 -15.12 -1.77 0.82
CA SER A 46 -14.56 -3.11 1.02
C SER A 46 -13.71 -3.24 2.29
N LEU A 47 -13.37 -2.12 2.97
CA LEU A 47 -12.45 -2.14 4.12
C LEU A 47 -12.95 -2.95 5.31
N ASP A 48 -14.27 -3.08 5.48
CA ASP A 48 -14.88 -3.93 6.51
C ASP A 48 -14.54 -5.42 6.34
N HIS A 49 -14.18 -5.83 5.11
CA HIS A 49 -13.75 -7.19 4.78
C HIS A 49 -12.23 -7.37 4.82
N LEU A 50 -11.47 -6.30 5.03
CA LEU A 50 -10.01 -6.35 5.14
C LEU A 50 -9.59 -6.71 6.57
N GLY A 51 -8.58 -7.56 6.70
CA GLY A 51 -8.00 -7.96 7.99
C GLY A 51 -6.56 -8.43 7.85
N ASP A 52 -5.88 -8.50 8.99
CA ASP A 52 -4.55 -9.06 9.14
C ASP A 52 -4.62 -10.59 9.22
N ASN A 53 -3.86 -11.29 8.39
CA ASN A 53 -3.83 -12.75 8.36
C ASN A 53 -2.83 -13.35 9.36
N ALA A 54 -2.22 -12.54 10.24
CA ALA A 54 -1.45 -13.06 11.36
C ALA A 54 -2.33 -13.93 12.29
N HIS A 55 -1.73 -15.00 12.81
CA HIS A 55 -2.37 -15.96 13.72
C HIS A 55 -1.73 -15.94 15.12
N ASP A 56 -0.80 -15.02 15.36
CA ASP A 56 -0.12 -14.82 16.64
C ASP A 56 -0.58 -13.49 17.27
N ASP A 57 0.06 -13.13 18.39
CA ASP A 57 -0.27 -11.94 19.17
C ASP A 57 -0.01 -10.61 18.43
N THR A 58 0.50 -10.66 17.19
CA THR A 58 0.76 -9.47 16.37
C THR A 58 -0.41 -9.07 15.46
N LYS A 59 -1.47 -9.90 15.38
CA LYS A 59 -2.64 -9.64 14.53
C LYS A 59 -3.29 -8.30 14.85
N ASP A 60 -3.39 -7.42 13.85
CA ASP A 60 -4.06 -6.13 13.97
C ASP A 60 -4.85 -5.74 12.71
N ASP A 61 -6.11 -6.20 12.64
CA ASP A 61 -7.05 -5.86 11.56
C ASP A 61 -7.28 -4.35 11.44
N ALA A 62 -7.27 -3.62 12.56
CA ALA A 62 -7.55 -2.20 12.59
C ALA A 62 -6.38 -1.40 12.01
N ALA A 63 -5.15 -1.77 12.32
CA ALA A 63 -3.96 -1.17 11.72
C ALA A 63 -3.94 -1.35 10.20
N VAL A 64 -4.28 -2.55 9.70
CA VAL A 64 -4.35 -2.81 8.26
C VAL A 64 -5.41 -1.92 7.58
N ARG A 65 -6.62 -1.81 8.17
CA ARG A 65 -7.68 -0.93 7.65
C ARG A 65 -7.27 0.55 7.67
N GLN A 66 -6.61 1.01 8.73
CA GLN A 66 -6.14 2.39 8.84
C GLN A 66 -5.04 2.73 7.83
N ILE A 67 -4.18 1.78 7.47
CA ILE A 67 -3.20 1.97 6.38
C ILE A 67 -3.94 2.12 5.05
N ALA A 68 -4.88 1.21 4.76
CA ALA A 68 -5.66 1.26 3.53
C ALA A 68 -6.48 2.55 3.39
N GLN A 69 -7.17 2.99 4.45
CA GLN A 69 -7.91 4.25 4.46
C GLN A 69 -7.01 5.44 4.12
N ARG A 70 -5.81 5.53 4.72
CA ARG A 70 -4.85 6.60 4.43
C ARG A 70 -4.41 6.64 2.97
N MET A 71 -4.28 5.48 2.32
CA MET A 71 -3.98 5.39 0.89
C MET A 71 -5.13 5.94 0.03
N ILE A 72 -6.38 5.61 0.38
CA ILE A 72 -7.59 6.11 -0.30
C ILE A 72 -7.70 7.63 -0.13
N ASP A 73 -7.57 8.14 1.10
CA ASP A 73 -7.65 9.57 1.40
C ASP A 73 -6.59 10.37 0.64
N SER A 74 -5.37 9.82 0.57
CA SER A 74 -4.28 10.41 -0.21
C SER A 74 -4.62 10.45 -1.71
N ALA A 75 -5.24 9.38 -2.24
CA ALA A 75 -5.59 9.27 -3.66
C ALA A 75 -6.70 10.25 -4.06
N ARG A 76 -7.61 10.57 -3.14
CA ARG A 76 -8.65 11.60 -3.31
C ARG A 76 -8.09 13.03 -3.26
N SER A 77 -7.03 13.24 -2.49
CA SER A 77 -6.48 14.59 -2.20
C SER A 77 -5.41 15.06 -3.21
N SER A 78 -5.11 14.25 -4.24
CA SER A 78 -3.96 14.44 -5.15
C SER A 78 -4.33 14.69 -6.60
#